data_AF-A0A0K0EV20-F1
#
_entry.id   AF-A0A0K0EV20-F1
#
_cell.length_a   1.000
_cell.length_b   1.000
_cell.length_c   1.000
_cell.angle_alpha   90.00
_cell.angle_beta   90.00
_cell.angle_gamma   90.00
#
_symmetry.space_group_name_H-M   'P 1'
#
loop_
_entity.id
_entity.type
_entity.pdbx_description
1 polymer ?
#
loop_
_entity_poly.entity_id
_entity_poly.type
_entity_poly.pdbx_seq_one_letter_code
_entity_poly.pdbx_strand_id
1 'polypeptide(L)'
;MGDEDNEVGLPQKGLNMIIKDIIPDMRVANEARDLLNQCCVEFIKIVGQEAQKMSQTDQRKTICHDHVRNALIKLGFSSDYVEAADSCLGECKLAAENKLKRKNSRLDKCGIPEEQLYMMQQQLIEEARQQEAQRAQEENDRIAAMGGETYREQCFMHTANQIMAAAKYGSDDEDYD
;
A
#
# COMPACT_ATOMS: atom_id res chain seq x y z
N MET A 1 12.99 -23.38 -20.99
CA MET A 1 11.59 -23.01 -21.23
C MET A 1 10.91 -22.94 -19.88
N GLY A 2 10.88 -21.77 -19.24
CA GLY A 2 10.38 -21.65 -17.87
C GLY A 2 10.17 -20.21 -17.39
N ASP A 3 9.84 -19.29 -18.28
CA ASP A 3 9.58 -17.87 -17.95
C ASP A 3 8.27 -17.34 -18.57
N GLU A 4 7.40 -18.20 -19.10
CA GLU A 4 6.10 -17.76 -19.66
C GLU A 4 5.01 -17.66 -18.57
N ASP A 5 5.10 -18.43 -17.48
CA ASP A 5 4.08 -18.48 -16.42
C ASP A 5 4.15 -17.34 -15.38
N ASN A 6 5.13 -16.45 -15.48
CA ASN A 6 5.26 -15.24 -14.65
C ASN A 6 4.96 -13.96 -15.43
N GLU A 7 4.15 -14.02 -16.48
CA GLU A 7 3.74 -12.82 -17.20
C GLU A 7 2.75 -12.00 -16.35
N VAL A 8 3.31 -11.13 -15.50
CA VAL A 8 2.57 -10.12 -14.75
C VAL A 8 1.94 -9.15 -15.75
N GLY A 9 0.69 -9.44 -16.12
CA GLY A 9 -0.12 -8.55 -16.95
C GLY A 9 -0.47 -7.26 -16.25
N LEU A 10 -0.85 -6.24 -17.03
CA LEU A 10 -1.36 -4.99 -16.45
C LEU A 10 -2.73 -5.22 -15.80
N PRO A 11 -3.12 -4.41 -14.80
CA PRO A 11 -4.44 -4.51 -14.17
C PRO A 11 -5.58 -4.40 -15.21
N GLN A 12 -6.32 -5.49 -15.38
CA GLN A 12 -7.39 -5.61 -16.38
C GLN A 12 -8.43 -4.48 -16.30
N LYS A 13 -8.79 -4.06 -15.08
CA LYS A 13 -9.72 -2.95 -14.86
C LYS A 13 -9.20 -1.64 -15.45
N GLY A 14 -7.91 -1.35 -15.29
CA GLY A 14 -7.28 -0.12 -15.78
C GLY A 14 -7.28 -0.08 -17.30
N LEU A 15 -6.88 -1.17 -17.95
CA LEU A 15 -6.96 -1.29 -19.41
C LEU A 15 -8.39 -1.12 -19.93
N ASN A 16 -9.37 -1.76 -19.28
CA ASN A 16 -10.77 -1.63 -19.67
C ASN A 16 -11.33 -0.21 -19.53
N MET A 17 -10.85 0.58 -18.57
CA MET A 17 -11.21 1.99 -18.45
C MET A 17 -10.65 2.78 -19.64
N ILE A 18 -9.35 2.63 -19.93
CA ILE A 18 -8.70 3.31 -21.06
C ILE A 18 -9.38 2.97 -22.38
N ILE A 19 -9.70 1.69 -22.63
CA ILE A 19 -10.37 1.26 -23.86
C ILE A 19 -11.72 1.96 -24.03
N LYS A 20 -12.52 2.06 -22.95
CA LYS A 20 -13.82 2.75 -22.98
C LYS A 20 -13.68 4.26 -23.13
N ASP A 21 -12.63 4.85 -22.56
CA ASP A 21 -12.38 6.29 -22.68
C ASP A 21 -12.03 6.67 -24.13
N ILE A 22 -11.29 5.82 -24.84
CA ILE A 22 -10.94 6.04 -26.26
C ILE A 22 -12.10 5.66 -27.20
N ILE A 23 -12.83 4.58 -26.90
CA ILE A 23 -13.91 4.08 -27.77
C ILE A 23 -15.17 3.78 -26.95
N PRO A 24 -15.97 4.81 -26.59
CA PRO A 24 -17.07 4.68 -25.63
C PRO A 24 -18.25 3.85 -26.14
N ASP A 25 -18.61 3.98 -27.42
CA ASP A 25 -19.85 3.41 -27.98
C ASP A 25 -19.64 2.05 -28.68
N MET A 26 -18.43 1.47 -28.58
CA MET A 26 -18.09 0.24 -29.29
C MET A 26 -17.94 -0.95 -28.36
N ARG A 27 -18.58 -2.07 -28.73
CA ARG A 27 -18.36 -3.35 -28.04
C ARG A 27 -17.06 -3.98 -28.53
N VAL A 28 -16.04 -3.98 -27.67
CA VAL A 28 -14.81 -4.76 -27.89
C VAL A 28 -15.05 -6.22 -27.47
N ALA A 29 -14.48 -7.19 -28.18
CA ALA A 29 -14.52 -8.61 -27.80
C ALA A 29 -13.56 -8.92 -26.65
N ASN A 30 -13.80 -9.98 -25.87
CA ASN A 30 -12.92 -10.34 -24.76
C ASN A 30 -11.52 -10.75 -25.25
N GLU A 31 -11.44 -11.57 -26.29
CA GLU A 31 -10.17 -11.98 -26.92
C GLU A 31 -9.34 -10.78 -27.38
N ALA A 32 -9.99 -9.74 -27.92
CA ALA A 32 -9.31 -8.52 -28.32
C ALA A 32 -8.76 -7.72 -27.12
N ARG A 33 -9.46 -7.74 -25.97
CA ARG A 33 -8.95 -7.12 -24.72
C ARG A 33 -7.74 -7.87 -24.18
N ASP A 34 -7.77 -9.19 -24.24
CA ASP A 34 -6.65 -10.03 -23.79
C ASP A 34 -5.43 -9.83 -24.69
N LEU A 35 -5.63 -9.75 -26.01
CA LEU A 35 -4.58 -9.41 -26.96
C LEU A 35 -3.98 -8.02 -26.68
N LEU A 36 -4.82 -7.02 -26.40
CA LEU A 36 -4.33 -5.69 -26.04
C LEU A 36 -3.48 -5.72 -24.76
N ASN A 37 -3.84 -6.53 -23.76
CA ASN A 37 -3.02 -6.68 -22.56
C ASN A 37 -1.64 -7.27 -22.89
N GLN A 38 -1.60 -8.34 -23.69
CA GLN A 38 -0.34 -8.94 -24.16
C GLN A 38 0.51 -7.90 -24.92
N CYS A 39 -0.10 -7.12 -25.82
CA CYS A 39 0.60 -6.05 -26.53
C CYS A 39 1.13 -4.97 -25.58
N CYS A 40 0.41 -4.61 -24.52
CA CYS A 40 0.91 -3.64 -23.54
C CYS A 40 2.12 -4.16 -22.76
N VAL A 41 2.11 -5.44 -22.38
CA VAL A 41 3.26 -6.08 -21.71
C VAL A 41 4.45 -6.15 -22.66
N GLU A 42 4.22 -6.55 -23.91
CA GLU A 42 5.25 -6.59 -24.94
C GLU A 42 5.82 -5.19 -25.23
N PHE A 43 4.98 -4.16 -25.27
CA PHE A 43 5.42 -2.77 -25.42
C PHE A 43 6.43 -2.38 -24.33
N ILE A 44 6.13 -2.70 -23.05
CA ILE A 44 7.05 -2.42 -21.94
C ILE A 44 8.36 -3.19 -22.13
N LYS A 45 8.30 -4.46 -22.54
CA LYS A 45 9.49 -5.28 -22.81
C LYS A 45 10.36 -4.67 -23.91
N ILE A 46 9.76 -4.28 -25.05
CA ILE A 46 10.48 -3.69 -26.19
C ILE A 46 11.17 -2.38 -25.80
N VAL A 47 10.42 -1.45 -25.18
CA VAL A 47 10.97 -0.16 -24.74
C VAL A 47 12.06 -0.36 -23.69
N GLY A 48 11.84 -1.26 -22.72
CA GLY A 48 12.80 -1.58 -21.67
C GLY A 48 14.10 -2.17 -22.22
N GLN A 49 14.01 -3.10 -23.17
CA GLN A 49 15.18 -3.68 -23.83
C GLN A 49 15.97 -2.64 -24.62
N GLU A 50 15.29 -1.74 -25.34
CA GLU A 50 15.98 -0.72 -26.12
C GLU A 50 16.65 0.32 -25.19
N ALA A 51 15.96 0.76 -24.13
CA ALA A 51 16.54 1.63 -23.11
C ALA A 51 17.73 0.98 -22.39
N GLN A 52 17.69 -0.33 -22.16
CA GLN A 52 18.80 -1.08 -21.58
C GLN A 52 20.03 -1.09 -22.49
N LYS A 53 19.87 -1.28 -23.82
CA LYS A 53 20.98 -1.19 -24.79
C LYS A 53 21.61 0.21 -24.79
N MET A 54 20.80 1.26 -24.67
CA MET A 54 21.31 2.63 -24.58
C MET A 54 22.10 2.86 -23.30
N SER A 55 21.57 2.40 -22.15
CA SER A 55 22.31 2.44 -20.87
C SER A 55 23.66 1.73 -20.93
N GLN A 56 23.72 0.58 -21.61
CA GLN A 56 24.96 -0.18 -21.80
C GLN A 56 25.96 0.56 -22.69
N THR A 57 25.46 1.23 -23.73
CA THR A 57 26.28 2.06 -24.65
C THR A 57 26.89 3.24 -23.88
N ASP A 58 26.11 3.86 -22.99
CA ASP A 58 26.56 4.95 -22.11
C ASP A 58 27.38 4.46 -20.90
N GLN A 59 27.70 3.16 -20.83
CA GLN A 59 28.43 2.49 -19.74
C GLN A 59 27.81 2.71 -18.34
N ARG A 60 26.48 2.86 -18.28
CA ARG A 60 25.72 3.04 -17.03
C ARG A 60 25.03 1.74 -16.62
N LYS A 61 25.16 1.39 -15.35
CA LYS A 61 24.45 0.24 -14.74
C LYS A 61 22.98 0.52 -14.46
N THR A 62 22.59 1.80 -14.39
CA THR A 62 21.23 2.24 -14.08
C THR A 62 20.61 2.88 -15.30
N ILE A 63 19.41 2.41 -15.67
CA ILE A 63 18.62 3.01 -16.74
C ILE A 63 18.07 4.37 -16.25
N CYS A 64 18.39 5.44 -16.96
CA CYS A 64 17.94 6.80 -16.68
C CYS A 64 16.80 7.21 -17.61
N HIS A 65 16.11 8.31 -17.27
CA HIS A 65 15.03 8.88 -18.08
C HIS A 65 15.47 9.19 -19.52
N ASP A 66 16.68 9.71 -19.71
CA ASP A 66 17.24 9.97 -21.04
C ASP A 66 17.31 8.72 -21.92
N HIS A 67 17.64 7.56 -21.33
CA HIS A 67 17.69 6.30 -22.08
C HIS A 67 16.31 5.87 -22.56
N VAL A 68 15.26 6.05 -21.73
CA VAL A 68 13.87 5.73 -22.11
C VAL A 68 13.38 6.69 -23.20
N ARG A 69 13.66 7.99 -23.04
CA ARG A 69 13.32 9.02 -24.02
C ARG A 69 13.94 8.72 -25.40
N ASN A 70 15.24 8.41 -25.42
CA ASN A 70 15.95 8.10 -26.65
C ASN A 70 15.54 6.75 -27.24
N ALA A 71 15.15 5.78 -26.41
CA ALA A 71 14.60 4.50 -26.88
C ALA A 71 13.27 4.72 -27.62
N LEU A 72 12.38 5.58 -27.11
CA LEU A 72 11.12 5.92 -27.78
C LEU A 72 11.36 6.56 -29.16
N ILE A 73 12.31 7.48 -29.25
CA ILE A 73 12.72 8.12 -30.52
C ILE A 73 13.27 7.07 -31.48
N LYS A 74 14.16 6.20 -31.01
CA LYS A 74 14.81 5.17 -31.84
C LYS A 74 13.83 4.11 -32.35
N LEU A 75 12.82 3.76 -31.56
CA LEU A 75 11.76 2.83 -31.95
C LEU A 75 10.74 3.47 -32.91
N GLY A 76 10.82 4.79 -33.13
CA GLY A 76 9.96 5.50 -34.07
C GLY A 76 8.56 5.81 -33.54
N PHE A 77 8.39 5.91 -32.22
CA PHE A 77 7.13 6.37 -31.64
C PHE A 77 6.87 7.85 -31.95
N SER A 78 5.59 8.25 -31.99
CA SER A 78 5.16 9.63 -32.21
C SER A 78 5.80 10.59 -31.19
N SER A 79 5.93 11.86 -31.56
CA SER A 79 6.37 12.94 -30.66
C SER A 79 5.56 12.98 -29.37
N ASP A 80 4.28 12.61 -29.43
CA ASP A 80 3.36 12.60 -28.29
C ASP A 80 3.83 11.66 -27.17
N TYR A 81 4.47 10.55 -27.51
CA TYR A 81 5.03 9.61 -26.51
C TYR A 81 6.27 10.20 -25.82
N VAL A 82 7.09 10.93 -26.57
CA VAL A 82 8.30 11.59 -26.04
C VAL A 82 7.87 12.73 -25.12
N GLU A 83 6.89 13.53 -25.52
CA GLU A 83 6.33 14.61 -24.71
C GLU A 83 5.66 14.08 -23.44
N ALA A 84 4.88 13.00 -23.54
CA ALA A 84 4.28 12.35 -22.37
C ALA A 84 5.34 11.84 -21.38
N ALA A 85 6.45 11.28 -21.87
CA ALA A 85 7.57 10.84 -21.04
C ALA A 85 8.25 12.03 -20.33
N ASP A 86 8.48 13.13 -21.04
CA ASP A 86 9.08 14.36 -20.49
C ASP A 86 8.15 15.02 -19.44
N SER A 87 6.84 15.03 -19.68
CA SER A 87 5.83 15.50 -18.71
C SER A 87 5.81 14.64 -17.43
N CYS A 88 5.78 13.32 -17.58
CA CYS A 88 5.81 12.37 -16.46
C CYS A 88 7.07 12.53 -15.61
N LEU A 89 8.22 12.79 -16.24
CA LEU A 89 9.46 13.09 -15.53
C LEU A 89 9.33 14.37 -14.68
N GLY A 90 8.70 15.41 -15.22
CA GLY A 90 8.41 16.65 -14.50
C GLY A 90 7.58 16.41 -13.24
N GLU A 91 6.47 15.67 -13.37
CA GLU A 91 5.61 15.29 -12.25
C GLU A 91 6.35 14.45 -11.21
N CYS A 92 7.17 13.48 -11.64
CA CYS A 92 7.98 12.65 -10.74
C CYS A 92 9.00 13.48 -9.95
N LYS A 93 9.65 14.46 -10.59
CA LYS A 93 10.59 15.38 -9.91
C LYS A 93 9.86 16.21 -8.85
N LEU A 94 8.72 16.80 -9.19
CA LEU A 94 7.89 17.56 -8.25
C LEU A 94 7.42 16.70 -7.07
N ALA A 95 6.96 15.48 -7.33
CA ALA A 95 6.53 14.54 -6.30
C ALA A 95 7.70 14.16 -5.37
N ALA A 96 8.90 13.94 -5.91
CA ALA A 96 10.10 13.65 -5.15
C ALA A 96 10.51 14.83 -4.25
N GLU A 97 10.50 16.06 -4.79
CA GLU A 97 10.75 17.28 -4.01
C GLU A 97 9.75 17.48 -2.89
N ASN A 98 8.45 17.28 -3.17
CA ASN A 98 7.40 17.39 -2.16
C ASN A 98 7.56 16.33 -1.06
N LYS A 99 7.96 15.11 -1.41
CA LYS A 99 8.27 14.04 -0.45
C LYS A 99 9.47 14.40 0.42
N LEU A 100 10.51 15.01 -0.15
CA LEU A 100 11.69 15.47 0.59
C LEU A 100 11.33 16.59 1.56
N LYS A 101 10.55 17.58 1.10
CA LYS A 101 10.04 18.67 1.95
C LYS A 101 9.24 18.14 3.14
N ARG A 102 8.39 17.13 2.93
CA ARG A 102 7.61 16.51 4.03
C ARG A 102 8.50 15.76 5.03
N LYS A 103 9.51 15.03 4.57
CA LYS A 103 10.44 14.28 5.44
C LYS A 103 11.29 15.23 6.28
N ASN A 104 11.85 16.26 5.67
CA ASN A 104 12.75 17.21 6.33
C ASN A 104 12.00 18.27 7.16
N SER A 105 10.66 18.23 7.20
CA SER A 105 9.86 19.24 7.93
C SER A 105 9.42 18.81 9.33
N ARG A 106 9.46 17.51 9.67
CA ARG A 106 8.84 17.04 10.93
C ARG A 106 9.82 16.83 12.08
N LEU A 107 11.08 16.46 11.79
CA LEU A 107 12.11 16.27 12.81
C LEU A 107 13.14 17.40 12.78
N ASP A 108 13.70 17.72 11.60
CA ASP A 108 14.78 18.71 11.48
C ASP A 108 14.33 20.18 11.70
N LYS A 109 13.03 20.47 11.60
CA LYS A 109 12.45 21.81 11.79
C LYS A 109 11.64 21.97 13.08
N CYS A 110 11.78 21.06 14.04
CA CYS A 110 11.07 21.19 15.32
C CYS A 110 11.52 22.44 16.09
N GLY A 111 12.74 22.95 15.86
CA GLY A 111 13.28 24.13 16.54
C GLY A 111 13.60 23.91 18.02
N ILE A 112 13.19 22.76 18.58
CA ILE A 112 13.50 22.29 19.93
C ILE A 112 14.79 21.46 19.85
N PRO A 113 15.80 21.73 20.70
CA PRO A 113 17.00 20.92 20.78
C PRO A 113 16.69 19.44 21.06
N GLU A 114 17.48 18.53 20.51
CA GLU A 114 17.31 17.07 20.66
C GLU A 114 17.20 16.64 22.14
N GLU A 115 18.00 17.24 23.01
CA GLU A 115 17.99 16.95 24.45
C GLU A 115 16.65 17.29 25.12
N GLN A 116 16.03 18.42 24.77
CA GLN A 116 14.74 18.82 25.31
C GLN A 116 13.61 17.92 24.79
N LEU A 117 13.68 17.52 23.51
CA LEU A 117 12.77 16.55 22.93
C LEU A 117 12.85 15.19 23.64
N TYR A 118 14.06 14.73 23.96
CA TYR A 118 14.27 13.48 24.69
C TYR A 118 13.68 13.52 26.10
N MET A 119 13.92 14.61 26.84
CA MET A 119 13.33 14.82 28.16
C MET A 119 11.80 14.79 28.11
N MET A 120 11.19 15.49 27.14
CA MET A 120 9.74 15.51 26.97
C MET A 120 9.18 14.13 26.59
N GLN A 121 9.88 13.38 25.74
CA GLN A 121 9.49 12.00 25.40
C GLN A 121 9.50 11.10 26.64
N GLN A 122 10.54 11.17 27.47
CA GLN A 122 10.63 10.38 28.69
C GLN A 122 9.53 10.73 29.68
N GLN A 123 9.22 12.02 29.83
CA GLN A 123 8.13 12.46 30.70
C GLN A 123 6.78 11.91 30.25
N LEU A 124 6.48 11.95 28.95
CA LEU A 124 5.23 11.40 28.38
C LEU A 124 5.11 9.88 28.60
N ILE A 125 6.22 9.15 28.48
CA ILE A 125 6.23 7.70 28.74
C ILE A 125 5.96 7.41 30.21
N GLU A 126 6.59 8.16 31.11
CA GLU A 126 6.42 7.97 32.54
C GLU A 126 4.98 8.30 32.99
N GLU A 127 4.40 9.38 32.46
CA GLU A 127 3.00 9.75 32.71
C GLU A 127 2.02 8.69 32.21
N ALA A 128 2.25 8.13 31.02
CA ALA A 128 1.45 7.03 30.47
C ALA A 128 1.51 5.78 31.37
N ARG A 129 2.70 5.40 31.85
CA ARG A 129 2.86 4.28 32.80
C ARG A 129 2.11 4.51 34.10
N GLN A 130 2.16 5.73 34.63
CA GLN A 130 1.45 6.08 35.86
C GLN A 130 -0.06 6.00 35.68
N GLN A 131 -0.60 6.50 34.55
CA GLN A 131 -2.02 6.37 34.24
C GLN A 131 -2.47 4.91 34.09
N GLU A 132 -1.66 4.06 33.46
CA GLU A 132 -1.97 2.62 33.35
C GLU A 132 -1.96 1.95 34.73
N ALA A 133 -0.97 2.26 35.56
CA ALA A 133 -0.90 1.74 36.93
C ALA A 133 -2.08 2.20 37.79
N GLN A 134 -2.47 3.48 37.69
CA GLN A 134 -3.65 4.02 38.37
C GLN A 134 -4.92 3.34 37.89
N ARG A 135 -5.10 3.18 36.57
CA ARG A 135 -6.28 2.52 36.00
C ARG A 135 -6.38 1.05 36.43
N ALA A 136 -5.25 0.35 36.48
CA ALA A 136 -5.17 -1.01 36.99
C ALA A 136 -5.47 -1.08 38.50
N GLN A 137 -5.00 -0.10 39.28
CA GLN A 137 -5.36 0.03 40.70
C GLN A 137 -6.85 0.29 40.89
N GLU A 138 -7.44 1.24 40.17
CA GLU A 138 -8.88 1.54 40.23
C GLU A 138 -9.73 0.33 39.82
N GLU A 139 -9.29 -0.43 38.82
CA GLU A 139 -9.94 -1.68 38.42
C GLU A 139 -9.86 -2.73 39.53
N ASN A 140 -8.67 -2.91 40.12
CA ASN A 140 -8.48 -3.82 41.26
C ASN A 140 -9.30 -3.39 42.48
N ASP A 141 -9.36 -2.10 42.80
CA ASP A 141 -10.14 -1.55 43.91
C ASP A 141 -11.65 -1.69 43.65
N ARG A 142 -12.12 -1.50 42.41
CA ARG A 142 -13.50 -1.81 42.02
C ARG A 142 -13.83 -3.29 42.20
N ILE A 143 -12.94 -4.19 41.79
CA ILE A 143 -13.10 -5.64 41.96
C ILE A 143 -13.15 -6.00 43.45
N ALA A 144 -12.25 -5.43 44.26
CA ALA A 144 -12.23 -5.64 45.71
C ALA A 144 -13.51 -5.12 46.39
N ALA A 145 -13.99 -3.92 46.03
CA ALA A 145 -15.19 -3.32 46.58
C ALA A 145 -16.49 -4.10 46.23
N MET A 146 -16.50 -4.84 45.11
CA MET A 146 -17.61 -5.73 44.74
C MET A 146 -17.47 -7.17 45.27
N GLY A 147 -16.59 -7.41 46.24
CA GLY A 147 -16.46 -8.72 46.93
C GLY A 147 -15.30 -9.59 46.45
N GLY A 148 -14.35 -9.04 45.67
CA GLY A 148 -13.09 -9.69 45.31
C GLY A 148 -13.27 -10.96 44.46
N GLU A 149 -13.13 -12.12 45.10
CA GLU A 149 -13.13 -13.44 44.46
C GLU A 149 -14.50 -13.83 43.87
N THR A 150 -15.60 -13.43 44.53
CA THR A 150 -16.96 -13.76 44.07
C THR A 150 -17.37 -13.02 42.81
N TYR A 151 -16.95 -11.76 42.61
CA TYR A 151 -17.27 -11.01 41.39
C TYR A 151 -16.45 -11.50 40.18
N ARG A 152 -15.18 -11.85 40.38
CA ARG A 152 -14.33 -12.39 39.31
C ARG A 152 -14.80 -13.78 38.86
N GLU A 153 -15.17 -14.65 39.80
CA GLU A 153 -15.81 -15.95 39.49
C GLU A 153 -17.17 -15.76 38.83
N GLN A 154 -18.00 -14.82 39.29
CA GLN A 154 -19.30 -14.55 38.67
C GLN A 154 -19.18 -13.95 37.27
N CYS A 155 -18.26 -13.03 37.00
CA CYS A 155 -18.01 -12.51 35.65
C CYS A 155 -17.43 -13.56 34.73
N PHE A 156 -16.48 -14.38 35.21
CA PHE A 156 -15.96 -15.52 34.45
C PHE A 156 -17.07 -16.55 34.16
N MET A 157 -17.89 -16.89 35.16
CA MET A 157 -19.03 -17.79 35.00
C MET A 157 -20.12 -17.23 34.09
N HIS A 158 -20.41 -15.93 34.16
CA HIS A 158 -21.38 -15.27 33.28
C HIS A 158 -20.90 -15.29 31.83
N THR A 159 -19.62 -14.98 31.60
CA THR A 159 -19.00 -15.02 30.26
C THR A 159 -18.93 -16.45 29.72
N ALA A 160 -18.52 -17.42 30.55
CA ALA A 160 -18.49 -18.84 30.19
C ALA A 160 -19.89 -19.39 29.88
N ASN A 161 -20.91 -19.01 30.65
CA ASN A 161 -22.30 -19.38 30.39
C ASN A 161 -22.84 -18.72 29.11
N GLN A 162 -22.45 -17.49 28.79
CA GLN A 162 -22.80 -16.85 27.52
C GLN A 162 -22.18 -17.58 26.32
N ILE A 163 -20.91 -17.99 26.43
CA ILE A 163 -20.21 -18.77 25.39
C ILE A 163 -20.86 -20.15 25.22
N MET A 164 -21.19 -20.82 26.33
CA MET A 164 -21.87 -22.13 26.29
C MET A 164 -23.31 -22.04 25.77
N ALA A 165 -24.05 -20.98 26.09
CA ALA A 165 -25.38 -20.73 25.56
C ALA A 165 -25.34 -20.44 24.04
N ALA A 166 -24.36 -19.68 23.57
CA ALA A 166 -24.14 -19.44 22.14
C ALA A 166 -23.78 -20.75 21.39
N ALA A 167 -23.00 -21.63 22.02
CA ALA A 167 -22.69 -22.95 21.45
C ALA A 167 -23.89 -23.90 21.44
N LYS A 168 -24.81 -23.79 22.40
CA LYS A 168 -26.01 -24.63 22.51
C LYS A 168 -27.09 -24.30 21.47
N TYR A 169 -27.08 -23.09 20.92
CA TYR A 169 -27.98 -22.66 19.84
C TYR A 169 -27.31 -22.66 18.45
N GLY A 170 -26.08 -23.17 18.32
CA GLY A 170 -25.35 -23.26 17.05
C GLY A 170 -25.36 -24.65 16.41
N SER A 171 -26.22 -25.57 16.87
CA SER A 171 -26.27 -26.98 16.43
C SER A 171 -27.67 -27.45 16.02
N ASP A 172 -28.56 -26.53 15.64
CA ASP A 172 -29.82 -26.90 14.99
C ASP A 172 -29.98 -26.04 13.73
N ASP A 173 -29.24 -26.41 12.69
CA ASP A 173 -29.63 -26.21 11.29
C ASP A 173 -29.18 -27.47 10.53
N GLU A 174 -29.78 -28.60 10.90
CA GLU A 174 -29.98 -29.73 9.98
C GLU A 174 -31.33 -29.52 9.27
N ASP A 175 -31.22 -29.55 7.94
CA ASP A 175 -32.23 -29.92 6.95
C ASP A 175 -33.38 -28.94 6.62
N TYR A 176 -33.24 -28.31 5.45
CA TYR A 176 -34.35 -28.22 4.50
C TYR A 176 -33.88 -28.60 3.10
N ASP A 177 -34.63 -29.55 2.53
CA ASP A 177 -34.58 -30.14 1.18
C ASP A 177 -34.38 -29.13 0.03
#